data_AF-A0A366HUR7-F1
#
_entry.id   AF-A0A366HUR7-F1
#
_cell.length_a   1.000
_cell.length_b   1.000
_cell.length_c   1.000
_cell.angle_alpha   90.00
_cell.angle_beta   90.00
_cell.angle_gamma   90.00
#
_symmetry.space_group_name_H-M   'P 1'
#
loop_
_entity.id
_entity.type
_entity.pdbx_description
1 polymer ?
#
loop_
_entity_poly.entity_id
_entity_poly.type
_entity_poly.pdbx_seq_one_letter_code
_entity_poly.pdbx_strand_id
1 'polypeptide(L)'
;MKRGVEWLCFTECLRFARRHRRYFGIFLVLYGRSLLRWRKMRAARVGYAFLQLFDDYMDGDRTWDGSLDALAARMQAEWDSGVFAGDIPLSQLGEVFWKELEATPEGRTDVYALLQAMHFDSQRRVQRLLLDEKTLHAHLHRTFYHSVDILLVVSGLQTRAREVPGLVKALAWCSVVRDFEDDVKAGIVNVPQKVVEAVRAHAGAGEEASITMQTPDVAAWLKEEHERVKEHLTQSRAELAEVSVREPEAAKLLGVFQRSVESYASR
;
A
#
# COMPACT_ATOMS: atom_id res chain seq x y z
N MET A 1 -24.53 -18.91 13.91
CA MET A 1 -23.36 -19.67 13.37
C MET A 1 -22.22 -18.68 13.17
N LYS A 2 -21.16 -18.71 13.98
CA LYS A 2 -19.96 -17.89 13.73
C LYS A 2 -19.41 -18.32 12.37
N ARG A 3 -19.58 -17.50 11.34
CA ARG A 3 -19.02 -17.80 10.00
C ARG A 3 -17.50 -17.77 10.14
N GLY A 4 -16.81 -18.80 9.65
CA GLY A 4 -15.35 -18.90 9.79
C GLY A 4 -14.61 -17.78 9.07
N VAL A 5 -13.36 -17.50 9.48
CA VAL A 5 -12.53 -16.41 8.93
C VAL A 5 -12.36 -16.47 7.40
N GLU A 6 -12.36 -17.65 6.81
CA GLU A 6 -12.29 -17.82 5.34
C GLU A 6 -13.50 -17.23 4.63
N TRP A 7 -14.70 -17.40 5.21
CA TRP A 7 -15.90 -16.78 4.67
C TRP A 7 -15.82 -15.26 4.79
N LEU A 8 -15.31 -14.76 5.92
CA LEU A 8 -15.10 -13.33 6.11
C LEU A 8 -14.14 -12.77 5.05
N CYS A 9 -12.97 -13.39 4.88
CA CYS A 9 -11.98 -13.03 3.85
C CYS A 9 -12.63 -12.99 2.46
N PHE A 10 -13.38 -14.02 2.09
CA PHE A 10 -14.04 -14.09 0.80
C PHE A 10 -15.05 -12.95 0.60
N THR A 11 -15.89 -12.69 1.61
CA THR A 11 -16.87 -11.60 1.54
C THR A 11 -16.24 -10.22 1.44
N GLU A 12 -15.14 -9.98 2.17
CA GLU A 12 -14.43 -8.71 2.08
C GLU A 12 -13.74 -8.55 0.73
N CYS A 13 -13.06 -9.60 0.23
CA CYS A 13 -12.47 -9.55 -1.11
C CYS A 13 -13.50 -9.29 -2.22
N LEU A 14 -14.70 -9.85 -2.12
CA LEU A 14 -15.78 -9.55 -3.07
C LEU A 14 -16.26 -8.09 -2.97
N ARG A 15 -16.25 -7.48 -1.79
CA ARG A 15 -16.57 -6.05 -1.64
C ARG A 15 -15.50 -5.18 -2.28
N PHE A 16 -14.21 -5.48 -2.04
CA PHE A 16 -13.10 -4.77 -2.68
C PHE A 16 -13.19 -4.87 -4.20
N ALA A 17 -13.45 -6.07 -4.73
CA ALA A 17 -13.58 -6.32 -6.15
C ALA A 17 -14.72 -5.54 -6.83
N ARG A 18 -15.82 -5.27 -6.10
CA ARG A 18 -16.93 -4.44 -6.60
C ARG A 18 -16.58 -2.96 -6.67
N ARG A 19 -15.67 -2.50 -5.81
CA ARG A 19 -15.23 -1.10 -5.75
C ARG A 19 -14.34 -0.74 -6.94
N HIS A 20 -13.37 -1.59 -7.28
CA HIS A 20 -12.47 -1.31 -8.39
C HIS A 20 -11.97 -2.58 -9.09
N ARG A 21 -11.84 -2.51 -10.42
CA ARG A 21 -11.39 -3.63 -11.29
C ARG A 21 -10.03 -4.20 -10.88
N ARG A 22 -9.15 -3.37 -10.31
CA ARG A 22 -7.84 -3.79 -9.79
C ARG A 22 -7.96 -4.84 -8.69
N TYR A 23 -8.86 -4.62 -7.74
CA TYR A 23 -9.06 -5.53 -6.61
C TYR A 23 -9.71 -6.84 -7.06
N PHE A 24 -10.52 -6.81 -8.13
CA PHE A 24 -11.00 -8.03 -8.77
C PHE A 24 -9.83 -8.85 -9.35
N GLY A 25 -8.87 -8.20 -10.03
CA GLY A 25 -7.66 -8.86 -10.51
C GLY A 25 -6.84 -9.50 -9.37
N ILE A 26 -6.60 -8.75 -8.28
CA ILE A 26 -5.89 -9.27 -7.09
C ILE A 26 -6.65 -10.46 -6.49
N PHE A 27 -7.98 -10.36 -6.36
CA PHE A 27 -8.83 -11.45 -5.88
C PHE A 27 -8.67 -12.72 -6.73
N LEU A 28 -8.74 -12.62 -8.06
CA LEU A 28 -8.56 -13.76 -8.95
C LEU A 28 -7.19 -14.42 -8.79
N VAL A 29 -6.12 -13.62 -8.71
CA VAL A 29 -4.76 -14.15 -8.52
C VAL A 29 -4.62 -14.82 -7.15
N LEU A 30 -5.07 -14.16 -6.09
CA LEU A 30 -4.96 -14.63 -4.72
C LEU A 30 -5.73 -15.94 -4.50
N TYR A 31 -6.99 -16.01 -4.97
CA TYR A 31 -7.81 -17.22 -4.83
C TYR A 31 -7.42 -18.30 -5.83
N GLY A 32 -7.06 -17.94 -7.07
CA GLY A 32 -6.55 -18.88 -8.06
C GLY A 32 -5.29 -19.62 -7.56
N ARG A 33 -4.33 -18.89 -6.99
CA ARG A 33 -3.13 -19.50 -6.37
C ARG A 33 -3.46 -20.28 -5.09
N SER A 34 -4.54 -19.94 -4.40
CA SER A 34 -4.99 -20.64 -3.19
C SER A 34 -5.61 -22.01 -3.49
N LEU A 35 -6.23 -22.23 -4.65
CA LEU A 35 -6.96 -23.49 -4.96
C LEU A 35 -6.10 -24.75 -4.75
N LEU A 36 -4.83 -24.72 -5.15
CA LEU A 36 -3.91 -25.86 -5.02
C LEU A 36 -3.09 -25.83 -3.72
N ARG A 37 -3.17 -24.74 -2.95
CA ARG A 37 -2.30 -24.46 -1.80
C ARG A 37 -3.08 -23.81 -0.66
N TRP A 38 -4.29 -24.29 -0.39
CA TRP A 38 -5.28 -23.58 0.44
C TRP A 38 -4.75 -23.18 1.81
N ARG A 39 -4.17 -24.14 2.55
CA ARG A 39 -3.58 -23.90 3.86
C ARG A 39 -2.34 -23.01 3.81
N LYS A 40 -1.46 -23.22 2.81
CA LYS A 40 -0.22 -22.45 2.66
C LYS A 40 -0.47 -20.98 2.31
N MET A 41 -1.56 -20.71 1.58
CA MET A 41 -1.93 -19.35 1.15
C MET A 41 -2.85 -18.65 2.15
N ARG A 42 -3.12 -19.24 3.32
CA ARG A 42 -4.04 -18.66 4.30
C ARG A 42 -3.54 -17.33 4.85
N ALA A 43 -2.26 -17.25 5.23
CA ALA A 43 -1.62 -16.00 5.65
C ALA A 43 -1.81 -14.88 4.60
N ALA A 44 -1.59 -15.18 3.31
CA ALA A 44 -1.79 -14.23 2.23
C ALA A 44 -3.26 -13.79 2.08
N ARG A 45 -4.23 -14.72 2.20
CA ARG A 45 -5.66 -14.37 2.10
C ARG A 45 -6.12 -13.50 3.27
N VAL A 46 -5.80 -13.91 4.49
CA VAL A 46 -6.21 -13.20 5.70
C VAL A 46 -5.48 -11.86 5.79
N GLY A 47 -4.18 -11.83 5.51
CA GLY A 47 -3.37 -10.61 5.53
C GLY A 47 -3.84 -9.58 4.51
N TYR A 48 -4.13 -10.00 3.27
CA TYR A 48 -4.72 -9.11 2.28
C TYR A 48 -6.08 -8.57 2.71
N ALA A 49 -6.97 -9.44 3.23
CA ALA A 49 -8.29 -9.02 3.69
C ALA A 49 -8.22 -8.07 4.89
N PHE A 50 -7.31 -8.31 5.83
CA PHE A 50 -7.08 -7.46 7.00
C PHE A 50 -6.55 -6.08 6.59
N LEU A 51 -5.44 -6.05 5.85
CA LEU A 51 -4.78 -4.81 5.47
C LEU A 51 -5.65 -3.96 4.54
N GLN A 52 -6.29 -4.57 3.53
CA GLN A 52 -7.19 -3.83 2.65
C GLN A 52 -8.45 -3.34 3.39
N LEU A 53 -8.96 -4.08 4.38
CA LEU A 53 -10.09 -3.60 5.16
C LEU A 53 -9.69 -2.41 6.05
N PHE A 54 -8.50 -2.44 6.64
CA PHE A 54 -7.96 -1.31 7.41
C PHE A 54 -7.82 -0.07 6.51
N ASP A 55 -7.17 -0.26 5.36
CA ASP A 55 -6.97 0.73 4.29
C ASP A 55 -8.30 1.36 3.84
N ASP A 56 -9.31 0.54 3.52
CA ASP A 56 -10.65 1.02 3.12
C ASP A 56 -11.28 1.96 4.19
N TYR A 57 -11.06 1.72 5.49
CA TYR A 57 -11.52 2.65 6.53
C TYR A 57 -10.69 3.94 6.55
N MET A 58 -9.37 3.83 6.43
CA MET A 58 -8.46 4.98 6.50
C MET A 58 -8.65 5.93 5.31
N ASP A 59 -8.87 5.38 4.12
CA ASP A 59 -9.12 6.10 2.87
C ASP A 59 -10.55 6.65 2.78
N GLY A 60 -11.48 6.14 3.59
CA GLY A 60 -12.88 6.56 3.60
C GLY A 60 -13.76 5.80 2.60
N ASP A 61 -13.26 4.72 1.99
CA ASP A 61 -14.03 3.78 1.17
C ASP A 61 -15.05 2.97 2.00
N ARG A 62 -14.85 2.87 3.31
CA ARG A 62 -15.79 2.29 4.26
C ARG A 62 -16.12 3.28 5.37
N THR A 63 -17.42 3.43 5.63
CA THR A 63 -17.91 4.26 6.73
C THR A 63 -17.66 3.60 8.08
N TRP A 64 -17.31 4.40 9.08
CA TRP A 64 -17.19 4.00 10.47
C TRP A 64 -17.91 5.03 11.32
N ASP A 65 -18.78 4.57 12.24
CA ASP A 65 -19.60 5.46 13.05
C ASP A 65 -18.78 6.19 14.15
N GLY A 66 -17.60 5.69 14.47
CA GLY A 66 -16.70 6.27 15.46
C GLY A 66 -15.56 7.10 14.86
N SER A 67 -14.63 7.52 15.71
CA SER A 67 -13.39 8.17 15.25
C SER A 67 -12.48 7.17 14.52
N LEU A 68 -11.95 7.58 13.37
CA LEU A 68 -10.93 6.82 12.63
C LEU A 68 -9.61 6.72 13.41
N ASP A 69 -9.19 7.80 14.10
CA ASP A 69 -8.02 7.77 14.98
C ASP A 69 -8.21 6.75 16.11
N ALA A 70 -9.41 6.68 16.68
CA ALA A 70 -9.72 5.70 17.73
C ALA A 70 -9.71 4.26 17.20
N LEU A 71 -10.24 4.03 15.98
CA LEU A 71 -10.18 2.72 15.32
C LEU A 71 -8.72 2.32 15.04
N ALA A 72 -7.91 3.24 14.49
CA ALA A 72 -6.51 3.01 14.18
C ALA A 72 -5.69 2.72 15.44
N ALA A 73 -5.83 3.54 16.49
CA ALA A 73 -5.18 3.34 17.78
C ALA A 73 -5.56 1.99 18.40
N ARG A 74 -6.84 1.61 18.32
CA ARG A 74 -7.31 0.31 18.75
C ARG A 74 -6.65 -0.83 17.98
N MET A 75 -6.62 -0.78 16.65
CA MET A 75 -6.01 -1.84 15.84
C MET A 75 -4.50 -1.94 16.05
N GLN A 76 -3.82 -0.81 16.22
CA GLN A 76 -2.40 -0.78 16.57
C GLN A 76 -2.15 -1.42 17.94
N ALA A 77 -2.95 -1.12 18.95
CA ALA A 77 -2.84 -1.72 20.28
C ALA A 77 -3.16 -3.23 20.29
N GLU A 78 -4.20 -3.66 19.58
CA GLU A 78 -4.53 -5.09 19.43
C GLU A 78 -3.39 -5.84 18.71
N TRP A 79 -2.81 -5.24 17.67
CA TRP A 79 -1.71 -5.83 16.92
C TRP A 79 -0.42 -5.95 17.76
N ASP A 80 -0.04 -4.88 18.46
CA ASP A 80 1.15 -4.83 19.30
C ASP A 80 1.07 -5.82 20.47
N SER A 81 -0.09 -5.86 21.14
CA SER A 81 -0.32 -6.78 22.27
C SER A 81 -0.55 -8.24 21.85
N GLY A 82 -0.98 -8.47 20.61
CA GLY A 82 -1.44 -9.78 20.14
C GLY A 82 -2.80 -10.21 20.73
N VAL A 83 -3.48 -9.31 21.47
CA VAL A 83 -4.78 -9.56 22.10
C VAL A 83 -5.85 -8.79 21.35
N PHE A 84 -6.75 -9.53 20.69
CA PHE A 84 -7.79 -8.98 19.84
C PHE A 84 -9.17 -9.19 20.49
N ALA A 85 -10.03 -8.17 20.46
CA ALA A 85 -11.37 -8.31 21.04
C ALA A 85 -12.27 -9.23 20.19
N GLY A 86 -12.05 -9.30 18.88
CA GLY A 86 -12.79 -10.17 17.96
C GLY A 86 -14.28 -9.83 17.79
N ASP A 87 -14.69 -8.64 18.21
CA ASP A 87 -16.06 -8.09 18.14
C ASP A 87 -16.41 -7.55 16.74
N ILE A 88 -15.42 -7.08 15.98
CA ILE A 88 -15.57 -6.55 14.62
C ILE A 88 -14.77 -7.37 13.59
N PRO A 89 -15.18 -7.37 12.30
CA PRO A 89 -14.46 -8.07 11.24
C PRO A 89 -12.95 -7.80 11.18
N LEU A 90 -12.56 -6.54 11.39
CA LEU A 90 -11.17 -6.11 11.34
C LEU A 90 -10.33 -6.76 12.44
N SER A 91 -10.85 -6.78 13.68
CA SER A 91 -10.22 -7.44 14.84
C SER A 91 -10.14 -8.96 14.65
N GLN A 92 -11.19 -9.58 14.09
CA GLN A 92 -11.20 -11.03 13.79
C GLN A 92 -10.16 -11.44 12.74
N LEU A 93 -10.02 -10.63 11.67
CA LEU A 93 -9.01 -10.85 10.64
C LEU A 93 -7.60 -10.62 11.21
N GLY A 94 -7.43 -9.55 12.00
CA GLY A 94 -6.17 -9.23 12.69
C GLY A 94 -5.70 -10.36 13.59
N GLU A 95 -6.58 -10.92 14.42
CA GLU A 95 -6.26 -12.03 15.33
C GLU A 95 -5.72 -13.24 14.57
N VAL A 96 -6.41 -13.63 13.50
CA VAL A 96 -6.00 -14.79 12.70
C VAL A 96 -4.69 -14.48 11.99
N PHE A 97 -4.54 -13.30 11.39
CA PHE A 97 -3.33 -12.95 10.67
C PHE A 97 -2.10 -12.89 11.60
N TRP A 98 -2.27 -12.31 12.78
CA TRP A 98 -1.22 -12.25 13.80
C TRP A 98 -0.71 -13.65 14.18
N LYS A 99 -1.62 -14.62 14.32
CA LYS A 99 -1.28 -16.04 14.56
C LYS A 99 -0.59 -16.69 13.36
N GLU A 100 -1.04 -16.41 12.14
CA GLU A 100 -0.41 -16.95 10.92
C GLU A 100 1.05 -16.44 10.75
N LEU A 101 1.41 -15.32 11.39
CA LEU A 101 2.77 -14.76 11.41
C LEU A 101 3.62 -15.20 12.61
N GLU A 102 3.17 -16.15 13.44
CA GLU A 102 3.91 -16.60 14.64
C GLU A 102 5.31 -17.11 14.33
N ALA A 103 5.48 -17.79 13.18
CA ALA A 103 6.78 -18.28 12.74
C ALA A 103 7.66 -17.22 12.07
N THR A 104 7.14 -16.02 11.80
CA THR A 104 7.84 -14.92 11.11
C THR A 104 7.58 -13.59 11.82
N PRO A 105 8.20 -13.34 12.99
CA PRO A 105 7.97 -12.14 13.78
C PRO A 105 8.30 -10.83 13.05
N GLU A 106 9.22 -10.86 12.08
CA GLU A 106 9.52 -9.71 11.23
C GLU A 106 8.27 -9.21 10.50
N GLY A 107 7.43 -10.13 9.99
CA GLY A 107 6.18 -9.76 9.32
C GLY A 107 5.20 -9.05 10.24
N ARG A 108 5.22 -9.31 11.56
CA ARG A 108 4.41 -8.55 12.52
C ARG A 108 4.89 -7.12 12.67
N THR A 109 6.21 -6.92 12.64
CA THR A 109 6.82 -5.59 12.68
C THR A 109 6.44 -4.79 11.44
N ASP A 110 6.51 -5.42 10.26
CA ASP A 110 6.12 -4.76 9.00
C ASP A 110 4.64 -4.40 8.97
N VAL A 111 3.75 -5.31 9.41
CA VAL A 111 2.32 -5.00 9.49
C VAL A 111 2.07 -3.83 10.43
N TYR A 112 2.69 -3.80 11.61
CA TYR A 112 2.51 -2.69 12.54
C TYR A 112 2.97 -1.36 11.92
N ALA A 113 4.13 -1.36 11.27
CA ALA A 113 4.63 -0.17 10.58
C ALA A 113 3.74 0.27 9.42
N LEU A 114 3.11 -0.67 8.71
CA LEU A 114 2.14 -0.37 7.65
C LEU A 114 0.82 0.19 8.21
N LEU A 115 0.31 -0.34 9.32
CA LEU A 115 -0.86 0.21 10.02
C LEU A 115 -0.63 1.66 10.47
N GLN A 116 0.60 1.98 10.92
CA GLN A 116 0.99 3.35 11.25
C GLN A 116 1.01 4.26 10.02
N ALA A 117 1.54 3.76 8.89
CA ALA A 117 1.60 4.53 7.65
C ALA A 117 0.19 4.83 7.11
N MET A 118 -0.70 3.83 7.04
CA MET A 118 -2.09 4.00 6.61
C MET A 118 -2.87 4.94 7.54
N HIS A 119 -2.64 4.85 8.86
CA HIS A 119 -3.23 5.80 9.80
C HIS A 119 -2.76 7.23 9.54
N PHE A 120 -1.46 7.42 9.29
CA PHE A 120 -0.92 8.73 8.97
C PHE A 120 -1.48 9.28 7.65
N ASP A 121 -1.69 8.43 6.64
CA ASP A 121 -2.38 8.85 5.40
C ASP A 121 -3.82 9.28 5.65
N SER A 122 -4.56 8.61 6.55
CA SER A 122 -5.89 9.06 6.98
C SER A 122 -5.83 10.47 7.60
N GLN A 123 -4.85 10.73 8.46
CA GLN A 123 -4.66 12.04 9.07
C GLN A 123 -4.30 13.10 8.01
N ARG A 124 -3.39 12.78 7.08
CA ARG A 124 -3.04 13.65 5.95
C ARG A 124 -4.26 13.97 5.11
N ARG A 125 -5.11 12.98 4.82
CA ARG A 125 -6.35 13.13 4.05
C ARG A 125 -7.33 14.08 4.72
N VAL A 126 -7.64 13.83 5.99
CA VAL A 126 -8.62 14.63 6.77
C VAL A 126 -8.15 16.06 6.98
N GLN A 127 -6.87 16.24 7.30
CA GLN A 127 -6.30 17.55 7.61
C GLN A 127 -5.71 18.26 6.37
N ARG A 128 -5.71 17.61 5.19
CA ARG A 128 -5.04 18.06 3.96
C ARG A 128 -3.59 18.47 4.19
N LEU A 129 -2.85 17.67 4.96
CA LEU A 129 -1.46 17.97 5.32
C LEU A 129 -0.54 17.89 4.11
N LEU A 130 0.19 18.99 3.87
CA LEU A 130 1.30 19.02 2.94
C LEU A 130 2.58 18.60 3.67
N LEU A 131 3.37 17.76 3.01
CA LEU A 131 4.65 17.29 3.53
C LEU A 131 5.79 17.91 2.72
N ASP A 132 6.91 18.20 3.39
CA ASP A 132 8.14 18.49 2.68
C ASP A 132 8.62 17.26 1.88
N GLU A 133 9.43 17.48 0.85
CA GLU A 133 9.88 16.44 -0.08
C GLU A 133 10.52 15.24 0.62
N LYS A 134 11.37 15.49 1.62
CA LYS A 134 12.09 14.42 2.32
C LYS A 134 11.12 13.57 3.14
N THR A 135 10.21 14.21 3.87
CA THR A 135 9.20 13.50 4.67
C THR A 135 8.22 12.72 3.79
N LEU A 136 7.79 13.31 2.67
CA LEU A 136 6.91 12.66 1.70
C LEU A 136 7.57 11.40 1.10
N HIS A 137 8.80 11.52 0.61
CA HIS A 137 9.52 10.39 0.04
C HIS A 137 9.80 9.28 1.07
N ALA A 138 10.16 9.66 2.31
CA ALA A 138 10.36 8.70 3.38
C ALA A 138 9.06 7.95 3.73
N HIS A 139 7.94 8.67 3.77
CA HIS A 139 6.61 8.09 4.02
C HIS A 139 6.22 7.10 2.91
N LEU A 140 6.25 7.53 1.64
CA LEU A 140 5.93 6.66 0.50
C LEU A 140 6.85 5.43 0.46
N HIS A 141 8.16 5.62 0.64
CA HIS A 141 9.11 4.51 0.72
C HIS A 141 8.74 3.54 1.83
N ARG A 142 8.43 4.03 3.04
CA ARG A 142 8.07 3.20 4.19
C ARG A 142 6.83 2.35 3.89
N THR A 143 5.78 2.93 3.31
CA THR A 143 4.55 2.21 2.94
C THR A 143 4.83 1.05 1.99
N PHE A 144 5.57 1.29 0.91
CA PHE A 144 5.85 0.25 -0.09
C PHE A 144 6.90 -0.76 0.38
N TYR A 145 7.87 -0.34 1.18
CA TYR A 145 8.85 -1.24 1.79
C TYR A 145 8.13 -2.33 2.60
N HIS A 146 7.28 -1.93 3.56
CA HIS A 146 6.58 -2.89 4.41
C HIS A 146 5.54 -3.69 3.63
N SER A 147 4.84 -3.08 2.65
CA SER A 147 3.89 -3.81 1.81
C SER A 147 4.55 -4.93 1.00
N VAL A 148 5.72 -4.66 0.42
CA VAL A 148 6.50 -5.66 -0.32
C VAL A 148 7.04 -6.73 0.63
N ASP A 149 7.54 -6.35 1.80
CA ASP A 149 8.11 -7.31 2.73
C ASP A 149 7.05 -8.27 3.31
N ILE A 150 5.87 -7.74 3.66
CA ILE A 150 4.72 -8.55 4.08
C ILE A 150 4.35 -9.53 2.98
N LEU A 151 4.27 -9.09 1.72
CA LEU A 151 3.95 -9.97 0.59
C LEU A 151 4.96 -11.13 0.46
N LEU A 152 6.25 -10.85 0.62
CA LEU A 152 7.31 -11.85 0.56
C LEU A 152 7.21 -12.83 1.75
N VAL A 153 7.03 -12.32 2.96
CA VAL A 153 6.86 -13.11 4.19
C VAL A 153 5.66 -14.05 4.09
N VAL A 154 4.47 -13.54 3.74
CA VAL A 154 3.25 -14.38 3.65
C VAL A 154 3.28 -15.34 2.46
N SER A 155 4.17 -15.11 1.49
CA SER A 155 4.45 -16.02 0.39
C SER A 155 5.46 -17.12 0.77
N GLY A 156 6.04 -17.06 1.98
CA GLY A 156 7.04 -18.01 2.46
C GLY A 156 8.40 -17.87 1.77
N LEU A 157 8.70 -16.68 1.23
CA LEU A 157 9.94 -16.38 0.52
C LEU A 157 11.00 -15.86 1.49
N GLN A 158 12.27 -16.06 1.16
CA GLN A 158 13.41 -15.59 1.96
C GLN A 158 13.88 -14.19 1.56
N THR A 159 13.68 -13.82 0.30
CA THR A 159 13.95 -12.47 -0.20
C THR A 159 13.18 -11.45 0.65
N ARG A 160 13.80 -10.31 0.93
CA ARG A 160 13.21 -9.18 1.65
C ARG A 160 13.26 -7.89 0.85
N ALA A 161 12.39 -6.93 1.16
CA ALA A 161 12.27 -5.66 0.46
C ALA A 161 13.59 -4.87 0.41
N ARG A 162 14.45 -5.01 1.43
CA ARG A 162 15.80 -4.40 1.46
C ARG A 162 16.73 -4.87 0.34
N GLU A 163 16.40 -5.99 -0.30
CA GLU A 163 17.19 -6.58 -1.39
C GLU A 163 16.71 -6.14 -2.77
N VAL A 164 15.57 -5.43 -2.82
CA VAL A 164 15.01 -4.83 -4.05
C VAL A 164 14.65 -3.35 -3.86
N PRO A 165 15.54 -2.50 -3.30
CA PRO A 165 15.21 -1.11 -3.00
C PRO A 165 14.87 -0.29 -4.25
N GLY A 166 15.38 -0.65 -5.44
CA GLY A 166 14.97 -0.03 -6.70
C GLY A 166 13.48 -0.24 -6.98
N LEU A 167 12.97 -1.46 -6.75
CA LEU A 167 11.56 -1.77 -6.96
C LEU A 167 10.66 -1.05 -5.95
N VAL A 168 11.08 -0.96 -4.69
CA VAL A 168 10.33 -0.25 -3.64
C VAL A 168 10.15 1.23 -4.01
N LYS A 169 11.22 1.90 -4.46
CA LYS A 169 11.15 3.29 -4.93
C LYS A 169 10.28 3.44 -6.18
N ALA A 170 10.39 2.50 -7.12
CA ALA A 170 9.59 2.52 -8.33
C ALA A 170 8.08 2.35 -8.04
N LEU A 171 7.72 1.51 -7.07
CA LEU A 171 6.35 1.35 -6.60
C LEU A 171 5.82 2.61 -5.92
N ALA A 172 6.64 3.26 -5.08
CA ALA A 172 6.32 4.53 -4.44
C ALA A 172 6.01 5.64 -5.47
N TRP A 173 6.80 5.75 -6.54
CA TRP A 173 6.49 6.66 -7.65
C TRP A 173 5.19 6.27 -8.37
N CYS A 174 5.03 4.98 -8.67
CA CYS A 174 3.92 4.48 -9.46
C CYS A 174 2.57 4.73 -8.80
N SER A 175 2.46 4.61 -7.47
CA SER A 175 1.21 4.91 -6.77
C SER A 175 0.80 6.37 -6.93
N VAL A 176 1.76 7.30 -6.81
CA VAL A 176 1.50 8.73 -6.94
C VAL A 176 1.00 9.07 -8.33
N VAL A 177 1.66 8.57 -9.37
CA VAL A 177 1.26 8.89 -10.76
C VAL A 177 -0.03 8.18 -11.15
N ARG A 178 -0.23 6.94 -10.68
CA ARG A 178 -1.42 6.15 -11.01
C ARG A 178 -2.69 6.74 -10.41
N ASP A 179 -2.64 7.14 -9.15
CA ASP A 179 -3.83 7.56 -8.38
C ASP A 179 -3.88 9.09 -8.19
N PHE A 180 -3.01 9.86 -8.87
CA PHE A 180 -2.79 11.31 -8.66
C PHE A 180 -4.07 12.12 -8.46
N GLU A 181 -4.98 12.09 -9.44
CA GLU A 181 -6.19 12.91 -9.45
C GLU A 181 -7.20 12.45 -8.38
N ASP A 182 -7.26 11.14 -8.11
CA ASP A 182 -8.17 10.58 -7.12
C ASP A 182 -7.67 10.88 -5.70
N ASP A 183 -6.36 10.77 -5.47
CA ASP A 183 -5.69 11.13 -4.22
C ASP A 183 -5.90 12.62 -3.90
N VAL A 184 -5.64 13.51 -4.86
CA VAL A 184 -5.84 14.97 -4.68
C VAL A 184 -7.30 15.28 -4.34
N LYS A 185 -8.26 14.66 -5.04
CA LYS A 185 -9.70 14.84 -4.73
C LYS A 185 -10.05 14.33 -3.35
N ALA A 186 -9.46 13.21 -2.93
CA ALA A 186 -9.66 12.64 -1.59
C ALA A 186 -9.00 13.50 -0.50
N GLY A 187 -8.08 14.40 -0.84
CA GLY A 187 -7.34 15.25 0.10
C GLY A 187 -5.94 14.74 0.45
N ILE A 188 -5.47 13.69 -0.23
CA ILE A 188 -4.10 13.16 -0.12
C ILE A 188 -3.26 13.83 -1.20
N VAL A 189 -2.45 14.82 -0.81
CA VAL A 189 -1.56 15.50 -1.75
C VAL A 189 -0.18 14.84 -1.70
N ASN A 190 0.08 13.95 -2.65
CA ASN A 190 1.38 13.29 -2.84
C ASN A 190 2.34 14.13 -3.72
N VAL A 191 2.32 15.44 -3.50
CA VAL A 191 3.17 16.44 -4.16
C VAL A 191 3.93 17.18 -3.07
N PRO A 192 5.24 17.43 -3.19
CA PRO A 192 5.99 18.17 -2.19
C PRO A 192 5.39 19.54 -1.91
N GLN A 193 5.37 19.94 -0.63
CA GLN A 193 4.80 21.21 -0.16
C GLN A 193 5.27 22.41 -0.99
N LYS A 194 6.57 22.49 -1.30
CA LYS A 194 7.14 23.59 -2.10
C LYS A 194 6.53 23.72 -3.50
N VAL A 195 6.21 22.60 -4.13
CA VAL A 195 5.58 22.60 -5.47
C VAL A 195 4.15 23.11 -5.35
N VAL A 196 3.40 22.66 -4.34
CA VAL A 196 2.03 23.13 -4.07
C VAL A 196 2.00 24.63 -3.74
N GLU A 197 2.97 25.12 -2.99
CA GLU A 197 3.15 26.54 -2.69
C GLU A 197 3.44 27.36 -3.95
N ALA A 198 4.29 26.85 -4.86
CA ALA A 198 4.55 27.48 -6.15
C ALA A 198 3.27 27.59 -7.00
N VAL A 199 2.47 26.51 -7.08
CA VAL A 199 1.17 26.54 -7.77
C VAL A 199 0.27 27.64 -7.20
N ARG A 200 0.17 27.72 -5.86
CA ARG A 200 -0.67 28.73 -5.19
C ARG A 200 -0.17 30.15 -5.43
N ALA A 201 1.15 30.36 -5.48
CA ALA A 201 1.72 31.67 -5.79
C ALA A 201 1.40 32.11 -7.22
N HIS A 202 1.39 31.17 -8.18
CA HIS A 202 1.09 31.45 -9.59
C HIS A 202 -0.41 31.60 -9.89
N ALA A 203 -1.31 31.02 -9.09
CA ALA A 203 -2.76 31.10 -9.29
C ALA A 203 -3.37 32.50 -9.05
N GLY A 204 -2.62 33.45 -8.48
CA GLY A 204 -3.11 34.79 -8.18
C GLY A 204 -4.05 34.84 -6.96
N ALA A 205 -4.24 36.03 -6.39
CA ALA A 205 -5.04 36.20 -5.17
C ALA A 205 -6.53 35.99 -5.46
N GLY A 206 -7.13 34.94 -4.87
CA GLY A 206 -8.57 34.69 -4.89
C GLY A 206 -9.04 33.53 -5.79
N GLU A 207 -8.15 32.92 -6.57
CA GLU A 207 -8.45 31.69 -7.32
C GLU A 207 -8.05 30.45 -6.51
N GLU A 208 -8.87 29.39 -6.60
CA GLU A 208 -8.52 28.11 -6.02
C GLU A 208 -7.47 27.43 -6.90
N ALA A 209 -6.27 27.27 -6.35
CA ALA A 209 -5.14 26.63 -7.02
C ALA A 209 -5.48 25.17 -7.39
N SER A 210 -5.65 24.91 -8.68
CA SER A 210 -5.89 23.55 -9.18
C SER A 210 -4.58 22.73 -9.17
N ILE A 211 -4.58 21.61 -8.45
CA ILE A 211 -3.45 20.68 -8.39
C ILE A 211 -3.79 19.48 -9.28
N THR A 212 -3.42 19.55 -10.56
CA THR A 212 -3.57 18.45 -11.51
C THR A 212 -2.23 18.12 -12.16
N MET A 213 -2.16 17.00 -12.86
CA MET A 213 -0.94 16.65 -13.61
C MET A 213 -0.59 17.67 -14.72
N GLN A 214 -1.54 18.52 -15.12
CA GLN A 214 -1.33 19.55 -16.16
C GLN A 214 -0.93 20.91 -15.58
N THR A 215 -1.02 21.10 -14.26
CA THR A 215 -0.57 22.33 -13.61
C THR A 215 0.93 22.51 -13.84
N PRO A 216 1.42 23.66 -14.34
CA PRO A 216 2.80 23.80 -14.81
C PRO A 216 3.88 23.36 -13.82
N ASP A 217 3.79 23.80 -12.56
CA ASP A 217 4.77 23.42 -11.53
C ASP A 217 4.71 21.92 -11.18
N VAL A 218 3.51 21.34 -11.16
CA VAL A 218 3.29 19.91 -10.94
C VAL A 218 3.83 19.09 -12.12
N ALA A 219 3.56 19.52 -13.35
CA ALA A 219 4.03 18.85 -14.57
C ALA A 219 5.56 18.88 -14.66
N ALA A 220 6.19 20.00 -14.30
CA ALA A 220 7.64 20.11 -14.24
C ALA A 220 8.23 19.15 -13.20
N TRP A 221 7.67 19.12 -11.98
CA TRP A 221 8.08 18.18 -10.94
C TRP A 221 7.87 16.71 -11.34
N LEU A 222 6.71 16.36 -11.92
CA LEU A 222 6.43 15.00 -12.40
C LEU A 222 7.42 14.56 -13.48
N LYS A 223 7.88 15.47 -14.33
CA LYS A 223 8.92 15.18 -15.33
C LYS A 223 10.25 14.81 -14.67
N GLU A 224 10.65 15.52 -13.61
CA GLU A 224 11.85 15.17 -12.84
C GLU A 224 11.71 13.82 -12.15
N GLU A 225 10.55 13.55 -11.53
CA GLU A 225 10.25 12.27 -10.88
C GLU A 225 10.22 11.11 -11.89
N HIS A 226 9.75 11.35 -13.11
CA HIS A 226 9.78 10.37 -14.18
C HIS A 226 11.23 10.00 -14.55
N GLU A 227 12.15 10.96 -14.65
CA GLU A 227 13.56 10.61 -14.89
C GLU A 227 14.16 9.80 -13.73
N ARG A 228 13.84 10.15 -12.48
CA ARG A 228 14.27 9.38 -11.30
C ARG A 228 13.75 7.94 -11.32
N VAL A 229 12.49 7.71 -11.72
CA VAL A 229 11.94 6.34 -11.76
C VAL A 229 12.64 5.45 -12.78
N LYS A 230 13.15 6.00 -13.90
CA LYS A 230 13.91 5.22 -14.89
C LYS A 230 15.19 4.64 -14.29
N GLU A 231 15.87 5.40 -13.45
CA GLU A 231 17.04 4.93 -12.70
C GLU A 231 16.65 3.82 -11.72
N HIS A 232 15.56 4.00 -10.97
CA HIS A 232 15.06 3.00 -10.03
C HIS A 232 14.63 1.70 -10.72
N LEU A 233 14.01 1.79 -11.90
CA LEU A 233 13.64 0.61 -12.70
C LEU A 233 14.87 -0.12 -13.25
N THR A 234 15.92 0.61 -13.60
CA THR A 234 17.19 0.02 -14.05
C THR A 234 17.88 -0.71 -12.89
N GLN A 235 17.95 -0.06 -11.73
CA GLN A 235 18.43 -0.67 -10.50
C GLN A 235 17.62 -1.93 -10.14
N SER A 236 16.29 -1.83 -10.15
CA SER A 236 15.38 -2.95 -9.87
C SER A 236 15.61 -4.15 -10.79
N ARG A 237 15.88 -3.94 -12.08
CA ARG A 237 16.19 -5.05 -13.01
C ARG A 237 17.47 -5.79 -12.61
N ALA A 238 18.51 -5.08 -12.20
CA ALA A 238 19.74 -5.70 -11.72
C ALA A 238 19.51 -6.50 -10.43
N GLU A 239 18.82 -5.89 -9.47
CA GLU A 239 18.45 -6.54 -8.20
C GLU A 239 17.60 -7.80 -8.42
N LEU A 240 16.61 -7.74 -9.31
CA LEU A 240 15.78 -8.90 -9.65
C LEU A 240 16.55 -10.00 -10.38
N ALA A 241 17.58 -9.65 -11.16
CA ALA A 241 18.46 -10.65 -11.77
C ALA A 241 19.26 -11.40 -10.69
N GLU A 242 19.80 -10.70 -9.69
CA GLU A 242 20.49 -11.31 -8.55
C GLU A 242 19.54 -12.17 -7.71
N VAL A 243 18.36 -11.65 -7.38
CA VAL A 243 17.32 -12.42 -6.68
C VAL A 243 16.94 -13.67 -7.48
N SER A 244 16.84 -13.58 -8.80
CA SER A 244 16.47 -14.72 -9.65
C SER A 244 17.48 -15.87 -9.61
N VAL A 245 18.76 -15.60 -9.32
CA VAL A 245 19.78 -16.65 -9.16
C VAL A 245 19.55 -17.44 -7.87
N ARG A 246 19.18 -16.75 -6.79
CA ARG A 246 19.02 -17.33 -5.45
C ARG A 246 17.62 -17.88 -5.18
N GLU A 247 16.59 -17.14 -5.58
CA GLU A 247 15.18 -17.44 -5.31
C GLU A 247 14.29 -17.04 -6.52
N PRO A 248 14.23 -17.87 -7.58
CA PRO A 248 13.49 -17.57 -8.81
C PRO A 248 12.01 -17.24 -8.60
N GLU A 249 11.36 -17.86 -7.62
CA GLU A 249 9.95 -17.60 -7.32
C GLU A 249 9.71 -16.19 -6.77
N ALA A 250 10.66 -15.64 -5.99
CA ALA A 250 10.59 -14.26 -5.52
C ALA A 250 10.78 -13.28 -6.69
N ALA A 251 11.79 -13.50 -7.54
CA ALA A 251 12.00 -12.68 -8.73
C ALA A 251 10.79 -12.70 -9.67
N LYS A 252 10.13 -13.85 -9.83
CA LYS A 252 8.91 -13.98 -10.64
C LYS A 252 7.74 -13.18 -10.05
N LEU A 253 7.54 -13.26 -8.74
CA LEU A 253 6.50 -12.49 -8.04
C LEU A 253 6.76 -10.98 -8.16
N LEU A 254 7.96 -10.54 -7.83
CA LEU A 254 8.36 -9.13 -7.87
C LEU A 254 8.39 -8.58 -9.29
N GLY A 255 8.74 -9.42 -10.27
CA GLY A 255 8.73 -9.07 -11.69
C GLY A 255 7.35 -8.71 -12.24
N VAL A 256 6.25 -9.14 -11.59
CA VAL A 256 4.89 -8.66 -11.94
C VAL A 256 4.77 -7.17 -11.65
N PHE A 257 5.26 -6.72 -10.49
CA PHE A 257 5.24 -5.31 -10.11
C PHE A 257 6.19 -4.49 -10.97
N GLN A 258 7.40 -4.99 -11.24
CA GLN A 258 8.34 -4.35 -12.17
C GLN A 258 7.67 -4.02 -13.50
N ARG A 259 7.06 -5.01 -14.16
CA ARG A 259 6.37 -4.82 -15.45
C ARG A 259 5.19 -3.86 -15.34
N SER A 260 4.47 -3.89 -14.22
CA SER A 260 3.39 -2.95 -13.97
C SER A 260 3.92 -1.52 -13.95
N VAL A 261 4.98 -1.23 -13.19
CA VAL A 261 5.56 0.12 -13.10
C VAL A 261 6.16 0.55 -14.44
N GLU A 262 6.85 -0.34 -15.15
CA GLU A 262 7.36 -0.07 -16.50
C GLU A 262 6.25 0.36 -17.48
N SER A 263 5.07 -0.26 -17.39
CA SER A 263 3.91 0.13 -18.22
C SER A 263 3.36 1.51 -17.90
N TYR A 264 3.57 2.03 -16.68
CA TYR A 264 3.21 3.41 -16.33
C TYR A 264 4.32 4.39 -16.75
N ALA A 265 5.58 4.02 -16.55
CA ALA A 265 6.73 4.83 -16.96
C ALA A 265 6.90 4.93 -18.49
N SER A 266 6.27 4.04 -19.27
CA SER A 266 6.28 4.14 -20.73
C SER A 266 5.18 5.03 -21.31
N ARG A 267 4.31 5.61 -20.47
CA ARG A 267 3.22 6.51 -20.89
C ARG A 267 3.67 7.96 -20.74
#